data_AF-A0A9E1WB17-F1
#
_entry.id   AF-A0A9E1WB17-F1
#
_cell.length_a   1.000
_cell.length_b   1.000
_cell.length_c   1.000
_cell.angle_alpha   90.00
_cell.angle_beta   90.00
_cell.angle_gamma   90.00
#
_symmetry.space_group_name_H-M   'P 1'
#
loop_
_entity.id
_entity.type
_entity.pdbx_description
1 polymer ?
#
loop_
_entity_poly.entity_id
_entity_poly.type
_entity_poly.pdbx_seq_one_letter_code
_entity_poly.pdbx_strand_id
1 'polypeptide(L)'
;MGFIDLVIIVIILAFVLFGLFFGFIHTIGSLVGTVVGIVIASRLVEPATDLIGVFFGGAEGGIASVVIFILLFLIINRLVGMLFWFVEKVYEVFAFIPFAPTFNRLAGGMFGLIEGLLVVAVVLFYASQVLPDDTLLMTLESSMLSKYLIALAAAMQILFPESLRIVEETITS
;
A
#
# COMPACT_ATOMS: atom_id res chain seq x y z
N MET A 1 9.83 0.91 -19.73
CA MET A 1 9.28 1.38 -18.44
C MET A 1 7.79 1.49 -18.66
N GLY A 2 7.03 0.54 -18.14
CA GLY A 2 5.57 0.62 -18.19
C GLY A 2 5.08 1.78 -17.32
N PHE A 3 3.87 2.30 -17.58
CA PHE A 3 3.25 3.31 -16.73
C PHE A 3 3.16 2.85 -15.27
N ILE A 4 2.91 1.55 -15.05
CA ILE A 4 2.84 0.95 -13.72
C ILE A 4 4.17 0.99 -12.97
N ASP A 5 5.31 0.81 -13.65
CA ASP A 5 6.64 0.91 -13.03
C ASP A 5 6.85 2.30 -12.42
N LEU A 6 6.47 3.34 -13.16
CA LEU A 6 6.57 4.73 -12.72
C LEU A 6 5.71 4.96 -11.48
N VAL A 7 4.45 4.51 -11.50
CA VAL A 7 3.52 4.67 -10.37
C VAL A 7 4.06 4.00 -9.11
N ILE A 8 4.55 2.76 -9.23
CA ILE A 8 5.10 2.01 -8.09
C ILE A 8 6.34 2.67 -7.52
N ILE A 9 7.28 3.07 -8.38
CA ILE A 9 8.50 3.75 -7.94
C ILE A 9 8.14 5.06 -7.23
N VAL A 10 7.19 5.83 -7.75
CA VAL A 10 6.74 7.07 -7.12
C VAL A 10 6.11 6.82 -5.75
N ILE A 11 5.27 5.79 -5.62
CA ILE A 11 4.66 5.41 -4.33
C ILE A 11 5.75 5.04 -3.32
N ILE A 12 6.64 4.10 -3.68
CA ILE A 12 7.71 3.65 -2.78
C ILE A 12 8.61 4.83 -2.39
N LEU A 13 9.02 5.65 -3.36
CA LEU A 13 9.86 6.80 -3.10
C LEU A 13 9.16 7.82 -2.19
N ALA A 14 7.85 8.05 -2.37
CA ALA A 14 7.08 8.93 -1.49
C ALA A 14 7.10 8.43 -0.04
N PHE A 15 6.89 7.13 0.20
CA PHE A 15 6.96 6.55 1.55
C PHE A 15 8.38 6.61 2.14
N VAL A 16 9.42 6.35 1.36
CA VAL A 16 10.82 6.49 1.80
C VAL A 16 11.12 7.92 2.20
N LEU A 17 10.76 8.89 1.37
CA LEU A 17 10.99 10.31 1.64
C LEU A 17 10.19 10.76 2.86
N PHE A 18 8.94 10.32 2.99
CA PHE A 18 8.12 10.59 4.16
C PHE A 18 8.79 10.04 5.43
N GLY A 19 9.22 8.77 5.42
CA GLY A 19 9.97 8.17 6.52
C GLY A 19 11.25 8.94 6.86
N LEU A 20 11.98 9.41 5.86
CA LEU A 20 13.19 10.22 6.06
C LEU A 20 12.90 11.60 6.67
N PHE A 21 11.77 12.23 6.34
CA PHE A 21 11.40 13.55 6.87
C PHE A 21 10.85 13.47 8.30
N PHE A 22 9.96 12.51 8.57
CA PHE A 22 9.27 12.39 9.84
C PHE A 22 10.03 11.55 10.88
N GLY A 23 10.94 10.68 10.42
CA GLY A 23 11.79 9.86 11.29
C GLY A 23 11.11 8.61 11.85
N PHE A 24 11.92 7.76 12.48
CA PHE A 24 11.60 6.39 12.86
C PHE A 24 10.33 6.22 13.70
N ILE A 25 10.16 7.02 14.76
CA ILE A 25 9.01 6.90 15.67
C ILE A 25 7.70 7.14 14.90
N HIS A 26 7.67 8.17 14.07
CA HIS A 26 6.50 8.48 13.24
C HIS A 26 6.22 7.37 12.23
N THR A 27 7.28 6.80 11.61
CA THR A 27 7.12 5.72 10.63
C THR A 27 6.63 4.41 11.25
N ILE A 28 6.95 4.12 12.52
CA ILE A 28 6.32 2.99 13.22
C ILE A 28 4.82 3.23 13.40
N GLY A 29 4.43 4.45 13.77
CA GLY A 29 3.03 4.83 13.88
C GLY A 29 2.29 4.72 12.53
N SER A 30 2.91 5.17 11.43
CA SER A 30 2.33 5.02 10.09
C SER A 30 2.22 3.55 9.68
N LEU A 31 3.17 2.70 10.05
CA LEU A 31 3.07 1.26 9.77
C LEU A 31 1.82 0.64 10.41
N VAL A 32 1.51 1.02 11.66
CA VAL A 32 0.26 0.61 12.33
C VAL A 32 -0.95 1.19 11.61
N GLY A 33 -0.90 2.47 11.22
CA GLY A 33 -1.94 3.12 10.42
C GLY A 33 -2.17 2.43 9.08
N THR A 34 -1.13 1.92 8.45
CA THR A 34 -1.17 1.18 7.20
C THR A 34 -1.89 -0.15 7.40
N VAL A 35 -1.54 -0.93 8.43
CA VAL A 35 -2.25 -2.20 8.73
C VAL A 35 -3.73 -1.95 9.01
N VAL A 36 -4.06 -0.96 9.86
CA VAL A 36 -5.44 -0.59 10.16
C VAL A 36 -6.17 -0.10 8.91
N GLY A 37 -5.50 0.73 8.10
CA GLY A 37 -6.00 1.25 6.84
C GLY A 37 -6.37 0.15 5.87
N ILE A 38 -5.50 -0.85 5.72
CA ILE A 38 -5.74 -2.02 4.86
C ILE A 38 -6.98 -2.79 5.32
N VAL A 39 -7.06 -3.10 6.62
CA VAL A 39 -8.16 -3.90 7.19
C VAL A 39 -9.50 -3.18 7.08
N ILE A 40 -9.53 -1.87 7.29
CA ILE A 40 -10.78 -1.09 7.21
C ILE A 40 -11.13 -0.85 5.73
N ALA A 41 -10.16 -0.49 4.88
CA ALA A 41 -10.40 -0.25 3.46
C ALA A 41 -10.92 -1.51 2.76
N SER A 42 -10.38 -2.70 3.07
CA SER A 42 -10.84 -3.96 2.47
C SER A 42 -12.28 -4.30 2.83
N ARG A 43 -12.80 -3.82 3.97
CA ARG A 43 -14.20 -4.01 4.38
C ARG A 43 -15.13 -2.95 3.82
N LEU A 44 -14.63 -1.74 3.62
CA LEU A 44 -15.43 -0.60 3.15
C LEU A 44 -15.44 -0.45 1.63
N VAL A 45 -14.53 -1.13 0.91
CA VAL A 45 -14.43 -1.01 -0.55
C VAL A 45 -15.71 -1.49 -1.24
N GLU A 46 -16.28 -2.63 -0.86
CA GLU A 46 -17.52 -3.14 -1.46
C GLU A 46 -18.69 -2.13 -1.34
N PRO A 47 -19.10 -1.68 -0.14
CA PRO A 47 -20.21 -0.73 -0.03
C PRO A 47 -19.86 0.65 -0.61
N ALA A 48 -18.59 1.02 -0.68
CA ALA A 48 -18.17 2.26 -1.33
C ALA A 48 -18.25 2.15 -2.86
N THR A 49 -17.83 1.04 -3.45
CA THR A 49 -17.94 0.80 -4.90
C THR A 49 -19.38 0.79 -5.35
N ASP A 50 -20.29 0.19 -4.59
CA ASP A 50 -21.72 0.23 -4.92
C ASP A 50 -22.30 1.65 -4.94
N LEU A 51 -21.79 2.52 -4.05
CA LEU A 51 -22.32 3.88 -3.88
C LEU A 51 -21.72 4.89 -4.86
N ILE A 52 -20.41 4.82 -5.10
CA ILE A 52 -19.67 5.81 -5.91
C ILE A 52 -18.92 5.22 -7.11
N GLY A 53 -18.93 3.90 -7.33
CA GLY A 53 -18.23 3.25 -8.44
C GLY A 53 -18.73 3.67 -9.81
N VAL A 54 -19.97 4.17 -9.92
CA VAL A 54 -20.52 4.76 -11.14
C VAL A 54 -19.67 5.93 -11.65
N PHE A 55 -19.04 6.72 -10.76
CA PHE A 55 -18.17 7.84 -11.14
C PHE A 55 -16.80 7.39 -11.68
N PHE A 56 -16.42 6.13 -11.45
CA PHE A 56 -15.11 5.58 -11.80
C PHE A 56 -15.15 4.54 -12.93
N GLY A 57 -16.23 4.54 -13.73
CA GLY A 57 -16.36 3.65 -14.90
C GLY A 57 -17.35 2.50 -14.73
N GLY A 58 -18.15 2.50 -13.65
CA GLY A 58 -19.23 1.54 -13.41
C GLY A 58 -18.99 0.70 -12.16
N ALA A 59 -20.05 0.48 -11.36
CA ALA A 59 -19.98 -0.26 -10.10
C ALA A 59 -19.54 -1.74 -10.28
N GLU A 60 -19.71 -2.30 -11.48
CA GLU A 60 -19.32 -3.68 -11.80
C GLU A 60 -17.86 -3.81 -12.31
N GLY A 61 -17.15 -2.69 -12.49
CA GLY A 61 -15.79 -2.69 -13.03
C GLY A 61 -14.73 -2.89 -11.95
N GLY A 62 -13.90 -3.93 -12.07
CA GLY A 62 -12.85 -4.21 -11.09
C GLY A 62 -11.82 -3.09 -10.89
N ILE A 63 -11.63 -2.24 -11.90
CA ILE A 63 -10.78 -1.04 -11.84
C ILE A 63 -11.34 -0.02 -10.83
N ALA A 64 -12.66 0.17 -10.78
CA ALA A 64 -13.28 1.12 -9.86
C ALA A 64 -13.03 0.71 -8.40
N SER A 65 -13.16 -0.59 -8.10
CA SER A 65 -12.86 -1.14 -6.77
C SER A 65 -11.41 -0.92 -6.37
N VAL A 66 -10.44 -1.11 -7.26
CA VAL A 66 -9.02 -0.84 -6.96
C VAL A 66 -8.78 0.64 -6.64
N VAL A 67 -9.36 1.55 -7.44
CA VAL A 67 -9.25 2.99 -7.20
C VAL A 67 -9.88 3.38 -5.87
N ILE A 68 -11.08 2.88 -5.57
CA ILE A 68 -11.79 3.16 -4.31
C ILE A 68 -11.05 2.57 -3.12
N PHE A 69 -10.49 1.37 -3.24
CA PHE A 69 -9.63 0.78 -2.21
C PHE A 69 -8.44 1.69 -1.89
N ILE A 70 -7.72 2.16 -2.91
CA ILE A 70 -6.57 3.06 -2.74
C ILE A 70 -7.01 4.36 -2.05
N LEU A 71 -8.14 4.95 -2.46
CA LEU A 71 -8.67 6.18 -1.88
C LEU A 71 -9.05 5.99 -0.41
N LEU A 72 -9.81 4.94 -0.09
CA LEU A 72 -10.20 4.61 1.28
C LEU A 72 -8.98 4.34 2.15
N PHE A 73 -8.04 3.53 1.65
CA PHE A 73 -6.79 3.26 2.33
C PHE A 73 -6.05 4.55 2.68
N LEU A 74 -5.90 5.46 1.72
CA LEU A 74 -5.19 6.72 1.93
C LEU A 74 -5.91 7.64 2.94
N ILE A 75 -7.25 7.72 2.87
CA ILE A 75 -8.07 8.47 3.82
C ILE A 75 -7.93 7.90 5.22
N ILE A 76 -8.11 6.59 5.40
CA ILE A 76 -8.05 5.94 6.70
C ILE A 76 -6.65 6.03 7.29
N ASN A 77 -5.61 5.76 6.49
CA ASN A 77 -4.23 5.88 6.95
C ASN A 77 -3.92 7.32 7.41
N ARG A 78 -4.44 8.33 6.69
CA ARG A 78 -4.30 9.74 7.10
C ARG A 78 -5.04 10.06 8.39
N LEU A 79 -6.24 9.50 8.60
CA LEU A 79 -7.00 9.66 9.85
C LEU A 79 -6.30 8.99 11.03
N VAL A 80 -5.77 7.78 10.85
CA VAL A 80 -5.00 7.09 11.90
C VAL A 80 -3.71 7.85 12.21
N GLY A 81 -2.98 8.30 11.19
CA GLY A 81 -1.80 9.15 11.37
C GLY A 81 -2.13 10.47 12.10
N MET A 82 -3.28 11.07 11.82
CA MET A 82 -3.76 12.27 12.53
C MET A 82 -4.07 11.98 14.01
N LEU A 83 -4.67 10.83 14.31
CA LEU A 83 -4.92 10.39 15.69
C LEU A 83 -3.60 10.19 16.44
N PHE A 84 -2.63 9.49 15.85
CA PHE A 84 -1.31 9.31 16.45
C PHE A 84 -0.58 10.64 16.63
N TRP A 85 -0.67 11.55 15.66
CA TRP A 85 -0.12 12.89 15.78
C TRP A 85 -0.73 13.66 16.96
N PHE A 86 -2.05 13.55 17.17
CA PHE A 86 -2.71 14.18 18.31
C PHE A 86 -2.22 13.60 19.65
N VAL A 87 -2.07 12.28 19.72
CA VAL A 87 -1.51 11.58 20.88
C VAL A 87 -0.07 12.02 21.14
N GLU A 88 0.77 12.05 20.12
CA GLU A 88 2.17 12.50 20.20
C GLU A 88 2.26 13.94 20.67
N LYS A 89 1.39 14.85 20.20
CA LYS A 89 1.35 16.25 20.66
C LYS A 89 1.07 16.38 22.16
N VAL A 90 0.28 15.47 22.72
CA VAL A 90 -0.04 15.43 24.16
C VAL A 90 1.14 14.87 24.96
N TYR A 91 1.88 13.90 24.41
CA TYR A 91 3.05 13.27 25.06
C TYR A 91 4.37 14.02 24.86
N GLU A 92 4.51 14.82 23.79
CA GLU A 92 5.69 15.67 23.50
C GLU A 92 5.95 16.72 24.58
N VAL A 93 4.98 16.99 25.48
CA VAL A 93 5.23 17.78 26.69
C VAL A 93 6.28 17.11 27.60
N PHE A 94 6.52 15.78 27.48
CA PHE A 94 7.29 15.01 28.46
C PHE A 94 8.56 14.30 27.94
N ALA A 95 8.83 14.21 26.63
CA ALA A 95 9.92 13.35 26.13
C ALA A 95 10.89 14.07 25.17
N PHE A 96 11.99 14.60 25.71
CA PHE A 96 13.15 15.06 24.95
C PHE A 96 14.11 13.88 24.74
N ILE A 97 14.08 13.21 23.58
CA ILE A 97 15.01 12.11 23.26
C ILE A 97 16.14 12.64 22.35
N PRO A 98 17.40 12.68 22.83
CA PRO A 98 18.53 13.31 22.16
C PRO A 98 19.38 12.32 21.33
N PHE A 99 18.75 11.35 20.66
CA PHE A 99 19.51 10.43 19.78
C PHE A 99 19.59 11.00 18.36
N ALA A 100 20.80 10.97 17.79
CA ALA A 100 21.23 11.75 16.64
C ALA A 100 20.17 11.85 15.52
N PRO A 101 19.74 13.06 15.13
CA PRO A 101 18.62 13.28 14.22
C PRO A 101 18.79 12.58 12.86
N THR A 102 20.02 12.35 12.43
CA THR A 102 20.34 11.61 11.20
C THR A 102 19.97 10.14 11.28
N PHE A 103 20.26 9.46 12.40
CA PHE A 103 19.94 8.03 12.54
C PHE A 103 18.42 7.82 12.64
N ASN A 104 17.73 8.71 13.36
CA ASN A 104 16.27 8.71 13.43
C ASN A 104 15.62 8.85 12.05
N ARG A 105 16.13 9.77 11.22
CA ARG A 105 15.65 9.98 9.86
C ARG A 105 15.98 8.81 8.95
N LEU A 106 17.21 8.30 8.98
CA LEU A 106 17.62 7.18 8.14
C LEU A 106 16.83 5.91 8.45
N ALA A 107 16.64 5.60 9.74
CA ALA A 107 15.79 4.50 10.17
C ALA A 107 14.34 4.72 9.72
N GLY A 108 13.81 5.94 9.83
CA GLY A 108 12.51 6.29 9.25
C GLY A 108 12.43 6.02 7.76
N GLY A 109 13.44 6.39 6.97
CA GLY A 109 13.49 6.09 5.53
C GLY A 109 13.50 4.59 5.22
N MET A 110 14.23 3.79 6.01
CA MET A 110 14.22 2.31 5.88
C MET A 110 12.84 1.72 6.18
N PHE A 111 12.19 2.17 7.26
CA PHE A 111 10.83 1.72 7.58
C PHE A 111 9.81 2.22 6.54
N GLY A 112 10.02 3.40 5.97
CA GLY A 112 9.21 3.94 4.88
C GLY A 112 9.35 3.11 3.61
N LEU A 113 10.54 2.55 3.32
CA LEU A 113 10.71 1.60 2.23
C LEU A 113 9.86 0.34 2.44
N ILE A 114 9.91 -0.22 3.65
CA ILE A 114 9.13 -1.43 4.01
C ILE A 114 7.63 -1.13 3.90
N GLU A 115 7.18 0.01 4.43
CA GLU A 115 5.79 0.45 4.34
C GLU A 115 5.35 0.63 2.89
N GLY A 116 6.15 1.32 2.07
CA GLY A 116 5.85 1.52 0.65
C GLY A 116 5.75 0.20 -0.13
N LEU A 117 6.66 -0.75 0.12
CA LEU A 117 6.57 -2.11 -0.45
C LEU A 117 5.30 -2.81 0.00
N LEU A 118 4.97 -2.74 1.29
CA LEU A 118 3.78 -3.39 1.84
C LEU A 118 2.50 -2.83 1.22
N VAL A 119 2.40 -1.51 1.08
CA VAL A 119 1.27 -0.85 0.42
C VAL A 119 1.13 -1.30 -1.04
N VAL A 120 2.24 -1.33 -1.80
CA VAL A 120 2.23 -1.81 -3.18
C VAL A 120 1.80 -3.29 -3.25
N ALA A 121 2.30 -4.13 -2.34
CA ALA A 121 1.98 -5.55 -2.30
C ALA A 121 0.49 -5.78 -2.08
N VAL A 122 -0.10 -5.05 -1.14
CA VAL A 122 -1.51 -5.17 -0.80
C VAL A 122 -2.41 -4.63 -1.91
N VAL A 123 -2.05 -3.51 -2.53
CA VAL A 123 -2.79 -2.97 -3.67
C VAL A 123 -2.77 -3.94 -4.86
N LEU A 124 -1.61 -4.52 -5.17
CA LEU A 124 -1.48 -5.53 -6.24
C LEU A 124 -2.25 -6.81 -5.91
N PHE A 125 -2.18 -7.28 -4.67
CA PHE A 125 -2.94 -8.43 -4.22
C PHE A 125 -4.45 -8.18 -4.34
N TYR A 126 -4.93 -7.03 -3.88
CA TYR A 126 -6.34 -6.67 -4.03
C TYR A 126 -6.74 -6.55 -5.50
N ALA A 127 -5.90 -5.93 -6.33
CA ALA A 127 -6.09 -5.86 -7.77
C ALA A 127 -6.18 -7.27 -8.40
N SER A 128 -5.38 -8.24 -7.94
CA SER A 128 -5.45 -9.63 -8.41
C SER A 128 -6.74 -10.37 -8.08
N GLN A 129 -7.49 -9.91 -7.08
CA GLN A 129 -8.75 -10.54 -6.68
C GLN A 129 -9.94 -10.00 -7.46
N VAL A 130 -9.82 -8.79 -8.01
CA VAL A 130 -10.97 -8.02 -8.49
C VAL A 130 -10.86 -7.68 -9.98
N LEU A 131 -9.65 -7.65 -10.54
CA LEU A 131 -9.44 -7.49 -11.99
C LEU A 131 -9.44 -8.85 -12.69
N PRO A 132 -9.89 -8.93 -13.96
CA PRO A 132 -9.71 -10.11 -14.78
C PRO A 132 -8.22 -10.44 -14.98
N ASP A 133 -7.89 -11.74 -15.00
CA ASP A 133 -6.52 -12.24 -15.17
C ASP A 133 -5.82 -11.62 -16.39
N ASP A 134 -6.50 -11.53 -17.53
CA ASP A 134 -5.97 -10.94 -18.77
C ASP A 134 -5.53 -9.48 -18.58
N THR A 135 -6.27 -8.70 -17.79
CA THR A 135 -5.96 -7.27 -17.55
C THR A 135 -4.73 -7.12 -16.66
N LEU A 136 -4.61 -7.96 -15.64
CA LEU A 136 -3.44 -8.00 -14.76
C LEU A 136 -2.20 -8.48 -15.51
N LEU A 137 -2.32 -9.56 -16.28
CA LEU A 137 -1.21 -10.13 -17.04
C LEU A 137 -0.69 -9.12 -18.07
N MET A 138 -1.56 -8.47 -18.85
CA MET A 138 -1.12 -7.40 -19.77
C MET A 138 -0.41 -6.26 -19.05
N THR A 139 -0.89 -5.88 -17.86
CA THR A 139 -0.28 -4.82 -17.07
C THR A 139 1.08 -5.24 -16.50
N LEU A 140 1.21 -6.48 -16.02
CA LEU A 140 2.46 -7.04 -15.51
C LEU A 140 3.48 -7.32 -16.62
N GLU A 141 3.06 -7.79 -17.79
CA GLU A 141 3.95 -8.01 -18.95
C GLU A 141 4.56 -6.70 -19.46
N SER A 142 3.82 -5.59 -19.34
CA SER A 142 4.32 -4.25 -19.68
C SER A 142 5.35 -3.69 -18.67
N SER A 143 5.48 -4.35 -17.50
CA SER A 143 6.31 -3.91 -16.38
C SER A 143 7.70 -4.55 -16.42
N MET A 144 8.74 -3.73 -16.31
CA MET A 144 10.11 -4.25 -16.12
C MET A 144 10.34 -4.77 -14.70
N LEU A 145 9.47 -4.39 -13.77
CA LEU A 145 9.50 -4.84 -12.38
C LEU A 145 8.62 -6.07 -12.14
N SER A 146 8.01 -6.64 -13.17
CA SER A 146 7.04 -7.74 -13.09
C SER A 146 7.44 -8.86 -12.13
N LYS A 147 8.69 -9.33 -12.19
CA LYS A 147 9.22 -10.36 -11.29
C LYS A 147 9.14 -9.96 -9.81
N TYR A 148 9.44 -8.69 -9.49
CA TYR A 148 9.35 -8.16 -8.13
C TYR A 148 7.90 -7.97 -7.69
N LEU A 149 7.02 -7.56 -8.61
CA LEU A 149 5.60 -7.38 -8.32
C LEU A 149 4.90 -8.71 -8.05
N ILE A 150 5.23 -9.74 -8.83
CA ILE A 150 4.78 -11.12 -8.61
C ILE A 150 5.31 -11.63 -7.27
N ALA A 151 6.59 -11.39 -6.94
CA ALA A 151 7.14 -11.78 -5.65
C ALA A 151 6.46 -11.07 -4.47
N LEU A 152 6.13 -9.78 -4.60
CA LEU A 152 5.37 -9.02 -3.59
C LEU A 152 3.96 -9.60 -3.41
N ALA A 153 3.26 -9.87 -4.51
CA ALA A 153 1.93 -10.47 -4.48
C ALA A 153 1.97 -11.88 -3.85
N ALA A 154 2.98 -12.69 -4.20
CA ALA A 154 3.19 -14.01 -3.62
C ALA A 154 3.52 -13.97 -2.12
N ALA A 155 4.31 -12.99 -1.67
CA ALA A 155 4.56 -12.78 -0.25
C ALA A 155 3.27 -12.51 0.54
N MET A 156 2.29 -11.83 -0.08
CA MET A 156 0.97 -11.63 0.52
C MET A 156 0.12 -12.92 0.53
N GLN A 157 0.30 -13.84 -0.43
CA GLN A 157 -0.36 -15.15 -0.39
C GLN A 157 0.10 -16.02 0.77
N ILE A 158 1.37 -15.94 1.17
CA ILE A 158 1.83 -16.62 2.39
C ILE A 158 1.04 -16.14 3.62
N LEU A 159 0.62 -14.86 3.62
CA LEU A 159 -0.31 -14.33 4.60
C LEU A 159 -1.78 -14.76 4.35
N PHE A 160 -2.17 -15.00 3.09
CA PHE A 160 -3.54 -15.33 2.64
C PHE A 160 -3.54 -16.48 1.59
N PRO A 161 -3.46 -17.76 2.02
CA PRO A 161 -2.96 -18.88 1.21
C PRO A 161 -3.80 -19.39 0.03
N GLU A 162 -4.96 -18.79 -0.31
CA GLU A 162 -5.94 -19.49 -1.16
C GLU A 162 -6.03 -19.08 -2.64
N SER A 163 -5.49 -17.95 -3.13
CA SER A 163 -5.98 -17.40 -4.43
C SER A 163 -5.08 -17.47 -5.67
N LEU A 164 -3.82 -17.93 -5.63
CA LEU A 164 -2.89 -17.63 -6.75
C LEU A 164 -1.97 -18.78 -7.23
N ARG A 165 -2.34 -20.04 -6.99
CA ARG A 165 -1.71 -21.21 -7.67
C ARG A 165 -1.72 -21.12 -9.20
N ILE A 166 -2.54 -20.23 -9.77
CA ILE A 166 -2.82 -20.14 -11.21
C ILE A 166 -1.76 -19.29 -11.95
N VAL A 167 -1.14 -18.29 -11.31
CA VAL A 167 -0.20 -17.37 -11.98
C VAL A 167 1.18 -17.97 -12.16
N GLU A 168 1.60 -18.89 -11.28
CA GLU A 168 2.92 -19.54 -11.34
C GLU A 168 3.03 -20.54 -12.51
N GLU A 169 1.95 -21.26 -12.82
CA GLU A 169 1.92 -22.25 -13.91
C GLU A 169 1.92 -21.62 -15.31
N THR A 170 1.37 -20.42 -15.49
CA THR A 170 1.27 -19.77 -16.82
C THR A 170 2.55 -19.05 -17.26
N ILE A 171 3.45 -18.68 -16.33
CA ILE A 171 4.68 -17.94 -16.65
C ILE A 171 5.88 -18.89 -16.86
N THR A 172 5.81 -20.13 -16.38
CA THR A 172 6.85 -21.15 -16.58
C THR A 172 6.65 -22.03 -17.83
N SER A 173 5.54 -21.85 -18.56
CA SER A 173 5.23 -22.54 -19.82
C SER A 173 5.59 -21.72 -21.06
#